data_AF-A0A963EGM9-F1
#
_entry.id   AF-A0A963EGM9-F1
#
_cell.length_a   1.000
_cell.length_b   1.000
_cell.length_c   1.000
_cell.angle_alpha   90.00
_cell.angle_beta   90.00
_cell.angle_gamma   90.00
#
_symmetry.space_group_name_H-M   'P 1'
#
loop_
_entity.id
_entity.type
_entity.pdbx_description
1 polymer ?
#
loop_
_entity_poly.entity_id
_entity_poly.type
_entity_poly.pdbx_seq_one_letter_code
_entity_poly.pdbx_strand_id
1 'polypeptide(L)'
;MARKPEGELRTGFTTGACATAAARAAFLALRDGFFPQTVQIELPRGRIVEFTPECSSLGDGEARAGIVKDAGDDPDVTHGALVLVTLRRTAPGSGIVFRAGEGVGTVTRPGLPVPPGEPAI
;
A
#
# COMPACT_ATOMS: atom_id res chain seq x y z
N MET A 1 29.87 -4.76 -5.13
CA MET A 1 29.09 -4.61 -3.89
C MET A 1 29.05 -3.13 -3.54
N ALA A 2 27.86 -2.56 -3.32
CA ALA A 2 27.75 -1.16 -2.91
C ALA A 2 28.37 -0.97 -1.52
N ARG A 3 29.21 0.07 -1.34
CA ARG A 3 29.88 0.39 -0.08
C ARG A 3 28.83 0.85 0.94
N LYS A 4 28.92 0.36 2.19
CA LYS A 4 28.02 0.77 3.29
C LYS A 4 28.09 2.31 3.45
N PRO A 5 26.95 3.01 3.50
CA PRO A 5 26.95 4.46 3.74
C PRO A 5 27.54 4.80 5.10
N GLU A 6 28.20 5.95 5.20
CA GLU A 6 28.73 6.49 6.46
C GLU A 6 27.60 7.24 7.20
N GLY A 7 27.35 6.87 8.47
CA GLY A 7 26.28 7.46 9.30
C GLY A 7 25.24 6.44 9.80
N GLU A 8 24.16 6.95 10.40
CA GLU A 8 22.99 6.15 10.77
C GLU A 8 22.22 5.71 9.52
N LEU A 9 21.82 4.43 9.49
CA LEU A 9 21.08 3.86 8.36
C LEU A 9 19.62 4.36 8.37
N ARG A 10 19.13 4.74 7.20
CA ARG A 10 17.74 5.12 6.98
C ARG A 10 16.85 3.87 6.97
N THR A 11 15.78 3.89 7.75
CA THR A 11 14.74 2.88 7.69
C THR A 11 13.74 3.19 6.59
N GLY A 12 13.39 2.19 5.79
CA GLY A 12 12.29 2.27 4.83
C GLY A 12 10.94 1.79 5.37
N PHE A 13 10.00 1.63 4.43
CA PHE A 13 8.65 1.12 4.65
C PHE A 13 8.41 -0.14 3.83
N THR A 14 7.59 -1.05 4.36
CA THR A 14 7.21 -2.27 3.66
C THR A 14 6.17 -1.98 2.57
N THR A 15 6.02 -2.90 1.62
CA THR A 15 4.93 -2.87 0.63
C THR A 15 3.56 -2.78 1.30
N GLY A 16 3.36 -3.50 2.42
CA GLY A 16 2.12 -3.45 3.20
C GLY A 16 1.83 -2.08 3.81
N ALA A 17 2.85 -1.36 4.30
CA ALA A 17 2.68 0.00 4.78
C ALA A 17 2.26 0.95 3.65
N CYS A 18 2.92 0.87 2.49
CA CYS A 18 2.55 1.64 1.30
C CYS A 18 1.12 1.33 0.83
N ALA A 19 0.73 0.05 0.79
CA ALA A 19 -0.62 -0.37 0.43
C ALA A 19 -1.67 0.15 1.43
N THR A 20 -1.36 0.13 2.74
CA THR A 20 -2.25 0.65 3.79
C THR A 20 -2.45 2.17 3.65
N ALA A 21 -1.38 2.91 3.39
CA ALA A 21 -1.46 4.35 3.16
C ALA A 21 -2.27 4.69 1.90
N ALA A 22 -2.01 3.99 0.78
CA ALA A 22 -2.78 4.13 -0.45
C ALA A 22 -4.28 3.82 -0.23
N ALA A 23 -4.59 2.71 0.44
CA ALA A 23 -5.96 2.34 0.78
C ALA A 23 -6.66 3.40 1.64
N ARG A 24 -5.95 3.96 2.65
CA ARG A 24 -6.49 5.03 3.49
C ARG A 24 -6.79 6.29 2.66
N ALA A 25 -5.88 6.71 1.79
CA ALA A 25 -6.10 7.87 0.92
C ALA A 25 -7.30 7.69 -0.01
N ALA A 26 -7.39 6.53 -0.67
CA ALA A 26 -8.53 6.20 -1.53
C ALA A 26 -9.85 6.13 -0.74
N PHE A 27 -9.84 5.59 0.48
CA PHE A 27 -11.03 5.50 1.32
C PHE A 27 -11.53 6.89 1.73
N LEU A 28 -10.63 7.77 2.15
CA LEU A 28 -10.95 9.15 2.50
C LEU A 28 -11.55 9.88 1.28
N ALA A 29 -10.96 9.72 0.10
CA ALA A 29 -11.52 10.31 -1.12
C ALA A 29 -12.91 9.76 -1.49
N LEU A 30 -13.15 8.45 -1.36
CA LEU A 30 -14.50 7.88 -1.56
C LEU A 30 -15.53 8.33 -0.53
N ARG A 31 -15.10 8.68 0.67
CA ARG A 31 -15.97 9.12 1.76
C ARG A 31 -16.28 10.62 1.66
N ASP A 32 -15.25 11.43 1.43
CA ASP A 32 -15.28 12.89 1.57
C ASP A 32 -15.36 13.62 0.23
N GLY A 33 -15.12 12.92 -0.88
CA GLY A 33 -15.16 13.49 -2.24
C GLY A 33 -13.87 14.18 -2.68
N PHE A 34 -12.79 14.14 -1.88
CA PHE A 34 -11.50 14.71 -2.23
C PHE A 34 -10.34 13.97 -1.55
N PHE A 35 -9.14 14.03 -2.13
CA PHE A 35 -7.94 13.46 -1.53
C PHE A 35 -7.27 14.44 -0.55
N PRO A 36 -6.84 13.98 0.63
CA PRO A 36 -5.94 14.77 1.46
C PRO A 36 -4.54 14.83 0.83
N GLN A 37 -3.79 15.89 1.14
CA GLN A 37 -2.40 16.01 0.67
C GLN A 37 -1.50 14.91 1.27
N THR A 38 -1.74 14.54 2.52
CA THR A 38 -1.03 13.48 3.22
C THR A 38 -2.00 12.55 3.95
N VAL A 39 -1.55 11.33 4.24
CA VAL A 39 -2.26 10.37 5.07
C VAL A 39 -1.33 9.77 6.11
N GLN A 40 -1.81 9.67 7.33
CA GLN A 40 -1.12 8.97 8.40
C GLN A 40 -1.57 7.51 8.51
N ILE A 41 -0.68 6.59 8.83
CA ILE A 41 -1.05 5.23 9.22
C ILE A 41 -0.31 4.84 10.48
N GLU A 42 -0.93 3.99 11.27
CA GLU A 42 -0.28 3.34 12.39
C GLU A 42 0.39 2.06 11.88
N LEU A 43 1.69 1.96 12.05
CA LEU A 43 2.47 0.77 11.73
C LEU A 43 2.35 -0.26 12.87
N PRO A 44 2.67 -1.53 12.60
CA PRO A 44 2.86 -2.51 13.67
C PRO A 44 3.82 -1.95 14.73
N ARG A 45 3.48 -2.11 16.01
CA ARG A 45 4.15 -1.49 17.18
C ARG A 45 3.81 -0.02 17.47
N GLY A 46 2.75 0.52 16.88
CA GLY A 46 2.14 1.79 17.32
C GLY A 46 2.81 3.06 16.80
N ARG A 47 3.78 2.93 15.89
CA ARG A 47 4.43 4.11 15.28
C ARG A 47 3.51 4.72 14.23
N ILE A 48 3.16 5.99 14.40
CA ILE A 48 2.40 6.75 13.39
C ILE A 48 3.37 7.34 12.37
N VAL A 49 3.06 7.15 11.09
CA VAL A 49 3.88 7.64 9.98
C VAL A 49 2.98 8.32 8.95
N GLU A 50 3.46 9.43 8.41
CA GLU A 50 2.82 10.17 7.33
C GLU A 50 3.34 9.76 5.96
N PHE A 51 2.43 9.67 4.99
CA PHE A 51 2.69 9.35 3.60
C PHE A 51 2.01 10.35 2.68
N THR A 52 2.66 10.69 1.58
CA THR A 52 2.11 11.53 0.52
C THR A 52 1.78 10.65 -0.69
N PRO A 53 0.51 10.60 -1.15
CA PRO A 53 0.16 9.94 -2.41
C PRO A 53 0.94 10.52 -3.59
N GLU A 54 1.62 9.67 -4.35
CA GLU A 54 2.32 10.05 -5.59
C GLU A 54 1.31 10.35 -6.70
N CYS A 55 0.23 9.57 -6.75
CA CYS A 55 -0.85 9.77 -7.69
C CYS A 55 -2.19 9.39 -7.06
N SER A 56 -3.26 10.00 -7.56
CA SER A 56 -4.61 9.78 -7.06
C SER A 56 -5.67 10.08 -8.13
N SER A 57 -6.76 9.33 -8.15
CA SER A 57 -7.92 9.60 -9.00
C SER A 57 -9.23 9.23 -8.29
N LEU A 58 -10.27 10.05 -8.48
CA LEU A 58 -11.61 9.82 -7.95
C LEU A 58 -12.61 10.00 -9.10
N GLY A 59 -13.47 9.01 -9.32
CA GLY A 59 -14.45 9.02 -10.41
C GLY A 59 -15.20 7.70 -10.47
N ASP A 60 -16.35 7.65 -11.15
CA ASP A 60 -17.09 6.42 -11.46
C ASP A 60 -17.38 5.49 -10.26
N GLY A 61 -17.54 6.06 -9.06
CA GLY A 61 -17.78 5.30 -7.82
C GLY A 61 -16.55 4.57 -7.28
N GLU A 62 -15.36 4.89 -7.79
CA GLU A 62 -14.07 4.37 -7.37
C GLU A 62 -13.07 5.48 -6.98
N ALA A 63 -12.12 5.14 -6.11
CA ALA A 63 -10.95 5.97 -5.88
C ALA A 63 -9.69 5.13 -5.93
N ARG A 64 -8.64 5.70 -6.51
CA ARG A 64 -7.33 5.08 -6.62
C ARG A 64 -6.28 5.99 -6.01
N ALA A 65 -5.31 5.41 -5.31
CA ALA A 65 -4.13 6.12 -4.83
C ALA A 65 -2.88 5.25 -5.00
N GLY A 66 -1.73 5.91 -5.17
CA GLY A 66 -0.42 5.27 -5.30
C GLY A 66 0.59 5.81 -4.29
N ILE A 67 1.41 4.92 -3.73
CA ILE A 67 2.53 5.26 -2.86
C ILE A 67 3.79 4.63 -3.41
N VAL A 68 4.83 5.43 -3.62
CA VAL A 68 6.16 4.94 -3.99
C VAL A 68 6.85 4.38 -2.74
N LYS A 69 7.34 3.15 -2.81
CA LYS A 69 8.01 2.48 -1.69
C LYS A 69 9.44 3.00 -1.53
N ASP A 70 9.70 3.74 -0.45
CA ASP A 70 11.05 4.00 0.04
C ASP A 70 11.53 2.85 0.94
N ALA A 71 12.64 2.20 0.59
CA ALA A 71 13.22 1.09 1.34
C ALA A 71 14.33 1.56 2.30
N GLY A 72 14.63 2.87 2.33
CA GLY A 72 15.77 3.40 3.05
C GLY A 72 17.06 2.88 2.43
N ASP A 73 17.98 2.39 3.27
CA ASP A 73 19.27 1.85 2.82
C ASP A 73 19.26 0.33 2.60
N ASP A 74 18.10 -0.33 2.72
CA ASP A 74 17.95 -1.76 2.44
C ASP A 74 18.04 -2.03 0.92
N PRO A 75 18.91 -2.93 0.44
CA PRO A 75 18.96 -3.34 -0.98
C PRO A 75 17.73 -4.22 -1.34
N ASP A 76 16.56 -3.61 -1.31
CA ASP A 76 15.26 -4.22 -1.55
C ASP A 76 14.86 -4.06 -3.03
N VAL A 77 14.56 -5.16 -3.70
CA VAL A 77 14.18 -5.21 -5.13
C VAL A 77 12.90 -4.42 -5.44
N THR A 78 12.06 -4.17 -4.44
CA THR A 78 10.82 -3.42 -4.57
C THR A 78 10.97 -1.94 -4.18
N HIS A 79 12.20 -1.47 -3.90
CA HIS A 79 12.45 -0.04 -3.73
C HIS A 79 12.05 0.75 -4.99
N GLY A 80 11.38 1.88 -4.80
CA GLY A 80 10.86 2.71 -5.89
C GLY A 80 9.62 2.16 -6.58
N ALA A 81 9.13 0.97 -6.20
CA ALA A 81 7.90 0.44 -6.76
C ALA A 81 6.69 1.29 -6.37
N LEU A 82 5.85 1.61 -7.35
CA LEU A 82 4.57 2.30 -7.13
C LEU A 82 3.52 1.28 -6.69
N VAL A 83 3.12 1.34 -5.42
CA VAL A 83 2.07 0.49 -4.84
C VAL A 83 0.72 1.18 -5.03
N LEU A 84 -0.13 0.59 -5.87
CA LEU A 84 -1.45 1.15 -6.23
C LEU A 84 -2.58 0.39 -5.54
N VAL A 85 -3.54 1.13 -5.00
CA VAL A 85 -4.80 0.58 -4.46
C VAL A 85 -5.97 1.30 -5.12
N THR A 86 -6.91 0.52 -5.65
CA THR A 86 -8.23 1.02 -6.08
C THR A 86 -9.30 0.49 -5.13
N LEU A 87 -10.10 1.38 -4.58
CA LEU A 87 -11.28 1.04 -3.79
C LEU A 87 -12.55 1.31 -4.59
N ARG A 88 -13.52 0.40 -4.45
CA ARG A 88 -14.86 0.50 -5.02
C ARG A 88 -15.87 0.17 -3.93
N ARG A 89 -16.99 0.89 -3.91
CA ARG A 89 -18.12 0.51 -3.05
C ARG A 89 -18.78 -0.75 -3.60
N THR A 90 -18.97 -1.75 -2.74
CA THR A 90 -19.72 -2.97 -3.04
C THR A 90 -21.11 -2.90 -2.40
N ALA A 91 -21.96 -3.88 -2.71
CA ALA A 91 -23.30 -3.96 -2.12
C ALA A 91 -23.20 -4.06 -0.58
N PRO A 92 -24.10 -3.41 0.19
CA PRO A 92 -24.14 -3.54 1.65
C PRO A 92 -24.14 -5.00 2.10
N GLY A 93 -23.36 -5.32 3.13
CA GLY A 93 -23.21 -6.69 3.65
C GLY A 93 -22.15 -7.54 2.93
N SER A 94 -21.51 -7.03 1.86
CA SER A 94 -20.46 -7.77 1.13
C SER A 94 -19.11 -7.86 1.86
N GLY A 95 -18.93 -7.13 2.97
CA GLY A 95 -17.67 -7.04 3.69
C GLY A 95 -16.55 -6.39 2.88
N ILE A 96 -15.30 -6.72 3.22
CA ILE A 96 -14.09 -6.28 2.50
C ILE A 96 -13.61 -7.43 1.63
N VAL A 97 -13.47 -7.17 0.33
CA VAL A 97 -12.99 -8.15 -0.65
C VAL A 97 -11.67 -7.65 -1.22
N PHE A 98 -10.61 -8.44 -1.04
CA PHE A 98 -9.31 -8.16 -1.64
C PHE A 98 -9.24 -8.77 -3.04
N ARG A 99 -8.67 -8.02 -3.98
CA ARG A 99 -8.41 -8.50 -5.34
C ARG A 99 -6.97 -8.14 -5.71
N ALA A 100 -6.28 -9.10 -6.31
CA ALA A 100 -4.95 -8.84 -6.87
C ALA A 100 -5.06 -7.84 -8.03
N GLY A 101 -4.33 -6.74 -7.92
CA GLY A 101 -4.06 -5.85 -9.04
C GLY A 101 -2.90 -6.36 -9.88
N GLU A 102 -2.56 -5.62 -10.93
CA GLU A 102 -1.32 -5.87 -11.68
C GLU A 102 -0.11 -5.83 -10.75
N GLY A 103 0.82 -6.79 -10.92
CA GLY A 103 2.01 -6.93 -10.10
C GLY A 103 1.80 -7.64 -8.75
N VAL A 104 0.57 -7.89 -8.32
CA VAL A 104 0.28 -8.67 -7.10
C VAL A 104 0.18 -10.16 -7.45
N GLY A 105 1.02 -10.97 -6.83
CA GLY A 105 1.02 -12.42 -7.03
C GLY A 105 -0.22 -13.11 -6.46
N THR A 106 -0.47 -14.34 -6.93
CA THR A 106 -1.44 -15.27 -6.34
C THR A 106 -0.68 -16.35 -5.58
N VAL A 107 -1.15 -16.70 -4.37
CA VAL A 107 -0.54 -17.78 -3.60
C VAL A 107 -0.78 -19.11 -4.31
N THR A 108 0.28 -19.87 -4.60
CA THR A 108 0.18 -21.14 -5.34
C THR A 108 0.51 -22.37 -4.50
N ARG A 109 1.07 -22.18 -3.30
CA ARG A 109 1.51 -23.26 -2.40
C ARG A 109 1.13 -22.94 -0.95
N PRO A 110 0.90 -23.97 -0.11
CA PRO A 110 0.65 -23.76 1.32
C PRO A 110 1.90 -23.20 2.03
N GLY A 111 1.68 -22.59 3.21
CA GLY A 111 2.74 -22.10 4.09
C GLY A 111 2.80 -20.58 4.27
N LEU A 112 2.02 -19.82 3.49
CA LEU A 112 1.79 -18.40 3.74
C LEU A 112 0.57 -18.19 4.66
N PRO A 113 0.43 -17.02 5.31
CA PRO A 113 -0.76 -16.67 6.10
C PRO A 113 -2.07 -16.67 5.31
N VAL A 114 -1.98 -16.59 3.98
CA VAL A 114 -3.11 -16.58 3.04
C VAL A 114 -3.13 -17.90 2.25
N PRO A 115 -4.30 -18.55 2.06
CA PRO A 115 -4.36 -19.86 1.41
C PRO A 115 -4.05 -19.81 -0.10
N PRO A 116 -3.71 -20.96 -0.71
CA PRO A 116 -3.56 -21.05 -2.16
C PRO A 116 -4.83 -20.61 -2.91
N GLY A 117 -4.65 -19.86 -4.00
CA GLY A 117 -5.71 -19.30 -4.83
C GLY A 117 -6.06 -17.84 -4.50
N GLU A 118 -5.61 -17.33 -3.36
CA GLU A 118 -5.88 -15.95 -2.93
C GLU A 118 -4.77 -14.97 -3.35
N PRO A 119 -5.06 -13.66 -3.38
CA PRO A 119 -4.06 -12.61 -3.53
C PRO A 119 -2.98 -12.69 -2.43
N ALA A 120 -1.71 -12.54 -2.80
CA ALA A 120 -0.59 -12.52 -1.85
C ALA A 120 -0.48 -11.15 -1.15
N ILE A 121 -1.44 -10.85 -0.27
CA ILE A 121 -1.61 -9.58 0.46
C ILE A 121 -1.75 -9.86 1.96
#